data_AF-U5YG76-F1
#
_entry.id   AF-U5YG76-F1
#
_cell.length_a   1.000
_cell.length_b   1.000
_cell.length_c   1.000
_cell.angle_alpha   90.00
_cell.angle_beta   90.00
_cell.angle_gamma   90.00
#
_symmetry.space_group_name_H-M   'P 1'
#
loop_
_entity.id
_entity.type
_entity.pdbx_description
1 polymer ?
#
loop_
_entity_poly.entity_id
_entity_poly.type
_entity_poly.pdbx_seq_one_letter_code
_entity_poly.pdbx_strand_id
1 'polypeptide(L)'
;VIGALAYGAGCGAMSWTQTALEVVEVCKPCVKWDCEGRTYAMDCYLKLLVRLCHIYDTQGGVKKIKDGASQEQILNETRLQKLQRELVKDFAEVSTSRLLARLIWALAEHLDLHGLDPLLADDPEDPLNIIVANVHKVLFNGDSPL
;
A
#
# COMPACT_ATOMS: atom_id res chain seq x y z
N VAL A 1 -12.09 -22.29 -3.87
CA VAL A 1 -10.62 -22.09 -3.71
C VAL A 1 -10.25 -21.17 -2.53
N ILE A 2 -11.17 -20.38 -1.94
CA ILE A 2 -10.85 -19.44 -0.84
C ILE A 2 -10.77 -20.10 0.57
N GLY A 3 -11.16 -21.37 0.71
CA GLY A 3 -11.31 -22.03 2.02
C GLY A 3 -10.11 -22.78 2.61
N ALA A 4 -8.92 -22.76 1.99
CA ALA A 4 -7.81 -23.65 2.40
C ALA A 4 -6.69 -23.00 3.24
N LEU A 5 -6.77 -21.71 3.59
CA LEU A 5 -5.65 -20.99 4.22
C LEU A 5 -5.70 -20.92 5.76
N ALA A 6 -6.58 -21.67 6.41
CA ALA A 6 -6.75 -21.56 7.86
C ALA A 6 -5.80 -22.44 8.70
N TYR A 7 -5.15 -23.47 8.17
CA TYR A 7 -4.33 -24.37 9.00
C TYR A 7 -3.11 -24.89 8.23
N GLY A 8 -1.99 -24.18 8.35
CA GLY A 8 -0.69 -24.55 7.79
C GLY A 8 0.42 -23.70 8.42
N ALA A 9 0.69 -23.96 9.69
CA ALA A 9 1.57 -23.17 10.56
C ALA A 9 3.03 -23.07 10.07
N GLY A 10 3.60 -21.87 10.15
CA GLY A 10 5.04 -21.61 10.15
C GLY A 10 5.68 -21.41 8.78
N CYS A 11 6.14 -22.48 8.14
CA CYS A 11 6.99 -22.38 6.93
C CYS A 11 6.21 -22.04 5.65
N GLY A 12 4.97 -22.51 5.51
CA GLY A 12 4.15 -22.22 4.32
C GLY A 12 3.66 -20.77 4.29
N ALA A 13 3.46 -20.17 5.47
CA ALA A 13 3.02 -18.78 5.60
C ALA A 13 4.08 -17.77 5.14
N MET A 14 5.35 -17.99 5.47
CA MET A 14 6.45 -17.12 5.01
C MET A 14 6.65 -17.21 3.49
N SER A 15 6.63 -18.41 2.91
CA SER A 15 6.90 -18.59 1.48
C SER A 15 5.87 -17.91 0.57
N TRP A 16 4.57 -17.98 0.90
CA TRP A 16 3.56 -17.31 0.06
C TRP A 16 3.60 -15.79 0.23
N THR A 17 3.92 -15.27 1.43
CA THR A 17 3.99 -13.81 1.65
C THR A 17 5.14 -13.18 0.86
N GLN A 18 6.26 -13.88 0.71
CA GLN A 18 7.38 -13.43 -0.14
C GLN A 18 6.95 -13.33 -1.61
N THR A 19 6.36 -14.40 -2.15
CA THR A 19 5.86 -14.41 -3.54
C THR A 19 4.78 -13.35 -3.75
N ALA A 20 3.89 -13.17 -2.77
CA ALA A 20 2.86 -12.13 -2.83
C ALA A 20 3.47 -10.72 -2.83
N LEU A 21 4.53 -10.48 -2.04
CA LEU A 21 5.25 -9.21 -2.02
C LEU A 21 5.88 -8.91 -3.38
N GLU A 22 6.53 -9.89 -4.00
CA GLU A 22 7.08 -9.75 -5.35
C GLU A 22 6.00 -9.42 -6.39
N VAL A 23 4.82 -10.06 -6.30
CA VAL A 23 3.69 -9.76 -7.18
C VAL A 23 3.22 -8.31 -7.01
N VAL A 24 3.07 -7.80 -5.79
CA VAL A 24 2.63 -6.40 -5.59
C VAL A 24 3.69 -5.37 -5.98
N GLU A 25 4.98 -5.72 -5.90
CA GLU A 25 6.06 -4.86 -6.40
C GLU A 25 6.04 -4.80 -7.94
N VAL A 26 5.92 -5.95 -8.62
CA VAL A 26 5.88 -6.04 -10.08
C VAL A 26 4.63 -5.39 -10.67
N CYS A 27 3.48 -5.58 -10.02
CA CYS A 27 2.20 -5.02 -10.48
C CYS A 27 1.98 -3.56 -10.07
N LYS A 28 2.89 -2.93 -9.32
CA LYS A 28 2.79 -1.53 -8.91
C LYS A 28 2.42 -0.57 -10.06
N PRO A 29 3.02 -0.63 -11.27
CA PRO A 29 2.69 0.31 -12.36
C PRO A 29 1.21 0.26 -12.80
N CYS A 30 0.49 -0.83 -12.51
CA CYS A 30 -0.92 -0.98 -12.84
C CYS A 30 -1.80 0.10 -12.19
N VAL A 31 -1.41 0.66 -11.04
CA VAL A 31 -2.17 1.76 -10.39
C VAL A 31 -2.15 3.06 -11.20
N LYS A 32 -1.13 3.28 -12.04
CA LYS A 32 -1.05 4.46 -12.92
C LYS A 32 -1.86 4.24 -14.19
N TRP A 33 -1.76 3.04 -14.77
CA TRP A 33 -2.30 2.74 -16.10
C TRP A 33 -3.77 2.32 -16.14
N ASP A 34 -4.42 2.15 -14.98
CA ASP A 34 -5.82 1.67 -14.84
C ASP A 34 -6.11 0.35 -15.58
N CYS A 35 -5.06 -0.37 -16.01
CA CYS A 35 -5.12 -1.59 -16.79
C CYS A 35 -6.19 -1.58 -17.90
N GLU A 36 -6.32 -0.49 -18.66
CA GLU A 36 -7.34 -0.32 -19.71
C GLU A 36 -8.79 -0.50 -19.17
N GLY A 37 -9.06 -0.03 -17.96
CA GLY A 37 -10.37 -0.14 -17.30
C GLY A 37 -10.66 -1.52 -16.68
N ARG A 38 -9.67 -2.42 -16.60
CA ARG A 38 -9.81 -3.75 -15.95
C ARG A 38 -9.82 -3.62 -14.41
N THR A 39 -10.92 -3.10 -13.88
CA THR A 39 -11.15 -2.87 -12.44
C THR A 39 -10.92 -4.11 -11.57
N TYR A 40 -11.26 -5.32 -12.05
CA TYR A 40 -11.04 -6.56 -11.30
C TYR A 40 -9.55 -6.84 -11.00
N ALA A 41 -8.66 -6.55 -11.96
CA ALA A 41 -7.23 -6.75 -11.78
C ALA A 41 -6.71 -5.80 -10.69
N MET A 42 -7.17 -4.54 -10.71
CA MET A 42 -6.83 -3.55 -9.69
C MET A 42 -7.37 -3.94 -8.31
N ASP A 43 -8.61 -4.43 -8.23
CA ASP A 43 -9.18 -4.87 -6.95
C ASP A 43 -8.42 -6.08 -6.38
N CYS A 44 -7.93 -6.99 -7.22
CA CYS A 44 -7.09 -8.10 -6.77
C CYS A 44 -5.73 -7.61 -6.25
N TYR A 45 -5.11 -6.68 -6.96
CA TYR A 45 -3.86 -6.04 -6.55
C TYR A 45 -4.02 -5.37 -5.17
N LEU A 46 -5.01 -4.49 -5.03
CA LEU A 46 -5.24 -3.74 -3.79
C LEU A 46 -5.59 -4.67 -2.62
N LYS A 47 -6.41 -5.72 -2.84
CA LYS A 47 -6.70 -6.72 -1.80
C LYS A 47 -5.44 -7.46 -1.34
N LEU A 48 -4.55 -7.82 -2.26
CA LEU A 48 -3.30 -8.49 -1.91
C LEU A 48 -2.38 -7.56 -1.12
N LEU A 49 -2.24 -6.30 -1.57
CA LEU A 49 -1.47 -5.27 -0.88
C LEU A 49 -1.97 -5.07 0.55
N VAL A 50 -3.28 -4.81 0.72
CA VAL A 50 -3.93 -4.64 2.03
C VAL A 50 -3.68 -5.86 2.92
N ARG A 51 -3.81 -7.07 2.38
CA ARG A 51 -3.57 -8.30 3.14
C ARG A 51 -2.13 -8.41 3.63
N LEU A 52 -1.16 -8.06 2.80
CA LEU A 52 0.25 -8.04 3.20
C LEU A 52 0.49 -6.99 4.30
N CYS A 53 -0.11 -5.81 4.17
CA CYS A 53 0.01 -4.74 5.18
C CYS A 53 -0.48 -5.19 6.55
N HIS A 54 -1.61 -5.92 6.61
CA HIS A 54 -2.14 -6.50 7.84
C HIS A 54 -1.21 -7.57 8.44
N ILE A 55 -0.67 -8.46 7.61
CA ILE A 55 0.20 -9.55 8.07
C ILE A 55 1.49 -9.00 8.68
N TYR A 56 2.04 -7.98 8.04
CA TYR A 56 3.28 -7.36 8.46
C TYR A 56 3.10 -6.25 9.51
N ASP A 57 1.85 -5.85 9.80
CA ASP A 57 1.50 -4.75 10.70
C ASP A 57 2.26 -3.47 10.34
N THR A 58 2.14 -3.03 9.09
CA THR A 58 2.95 -1.91 8.56
C THR A 58 2.68 -0.59 9.27
N GLN A 59 1.50 -0.43 9.91
CA GLN A 59 1.16 0.74 10.72
C GLN A 59 2.10 0.87 11.94
N GLY A 60 2.52 -0.26 12.52
CA GLY A 60 3.40 -0.29 13.69
C GLY A 60 4.88 -0.03 13.39
N GLY A 61 5.25 0.15 12.12
CA GLY A 61 6.63 0.29 11.70
C GLY A 61 7.34 -1.04 11.44
N VAL A 62 8.59 -0.96 10.97
CA VAL A 62 9.44 -2.15 10.80
C VAL A 62 9.92 -2.65 12.18
N LYS A 63 9.59 -3.89 12.50
CA LYS A 63 10.02 -4.56 13.73
C LYS A 63 11.53 -4.76 13.73
N LYS A 64 12.14 -4.79 14.91
CA LYS A 64 13.59 -4.97 15.06
C LYS A 64 13.89 -6.38 15.58
N ILE A 65 15.15 -6.79 15.45
CA ILE A 65 15.63 -8.08 16.01
C ILE A 65 15.33 -8.18 17.51
N LYS A 66 15.44 -7.06 18.24
CA LYS A 66 15.10 -6.97 19.67
C LYS A 66 13.62 -7.24 19.99
N ASP A 67 12.74 -7.11 19.00
CA ASP A 67 11.30 -7.36 19.11
C ASP A 67 10.95 -8.80 18.69
N GLY A 68 11.96 -9.65 18.45
CA GLY A 68 11.79 -11.07 18.08
C GLY A 68 11.60 -11.33 16.58
N ALA A 69 11.74 -10.30 15.73
CA ALA A 69 11.58 -10.45 14.28
C ALA A 69 12.79 -11.14 13.62
N SER A 70 12.51 -12.01 12.64
CA SER A 70 13.55 -12.63 11.81
C SER A 70 14.13 -11.63 10.80
N GLN A 71 15.35 -11.87 10.29
CA GLN A 71 15.96 -11.00 9.26
C GLN A 71 15.10 -10.91 7.98
N GLU A 72 14.48 -12.02 7.59
CA GLU A 72 13.57 -12.07 6.44
C GLU A 72 12.33 -11.22 6.66
N GLN A 73 11.73 -11.31 7.85
CA GLN A 73 10.58 -10.49 8.21
C GLN A 73 10.93 -9.01 8.16
N ILE A 74 12.07 -8.61 8.72
CA ILE A 74 12.56 -7.22 8.69
C ILE A 74 12.73 -6.74 7.24
N LEU A 75 13.33 -7.56 6.38
CA LEU A 75 13.51 -7.25 4.97
C LEU A 75 12.18 -7.02 4.26
N ASN A 76 11.21 -7.90 4.50
CA ASN A 76 9.90 -7.85 3.84
C ASN A 76 9.04 -6.68 4.36
N GLU A 77 9.05 -6.40 5.66
CA GLU A 77 8.42 -5.23 6.25
C GLU A 77 9.02 -3.93 5.66
N THR A 78 10.35 -3.88 5.52
CA THR A 78 11.06 -2.72 4.94
C THR A 78 10.68 -2.51 3.47
N ARG A 79 10.65 -3.57 2.67
CA ARG A 79 10.25 -3.54 1.26
C ARG A 79 8.79 -3.09 1.10
N LEU A 80 7.89 -3.62 1.93
CA LEU A 80 6.48 -3.27 1.88
C LEU A 80 6.25 -1.80 2.27
N GLN A 81 6.91 -1.31 3.32
CA GLN A 81 6.87 0.11 3.68
C GLN A 81 7.41 1.01 2.55
N LYS A 82 8.51 0.60 1.92
CA LYS A 82 9.05 1.33 0.77
C LYS A 82 8.03 1.38 -0.37
N LEU A 83 7.40 0.25 -0.71
CA LEU A 83 6.35 0.19 -1.72
C LEU A 83 5.18 1.12 -1.40
N GLN A 84 4.70 1.15 -0.15
CA GLN A 84 3.63 2.05 0.28
C GLN A 84 4.01 3.53 0.08
N ARG A 85 5.22 3.93 0.48
CA ARG A 85 5.71 5.30 0.31
C ARG A 85 5.83 5.68 -1.17
N GLU A 86 6.30 4.76 -2.01
CA GLU A 86 6.34 5.01 -3.44
C GLU A 86 4.95 5.11 -4.06
N LEU A 87 3.98 4.29 -3.62
CA LEU A 87 2.59 4.38 -4.06
C LEU A 87 1.96 5.73 -3.69
N VAL A 88 2.27 6.28 -2.50
CA VAL A 88 1.83 7.61 -2.11
C VAL A 88 2.36 8.67 -3.08
N LYS A 89 3.67 8.63 -3.40
CA LYS A 89 4.26 9.55 -4.38
C LYS A 89 3.60 9.45 -5.76
N ASP A 90 3.21 8.23 -6.13
CA ASP A 90 2.56 7.96 -7.40
C ASP A 90 1.10 8.47 -7.50
N PHE A 91 0.50 8.97 -6.40
CA PHE A 91 -0.89 9.49 -6.41
C PHE A 91 -1.14 10.55 -7.47
N ALA A 92 -0.18 11.45 -7.69
CA ALA A 92 -0.28 12.51 -8.68
C ALA A 92 -0.40 11.96 -10.12
N GLU A 93 0.11 10.76 -10.37
CA GLU A 93 0.15 10.09 -11.67
C GLU A 93 -0.99 9.07 -11.87
N VAL A 94 -1.87 8.87 -10.88
CA VAL A 94 -3.02 7.97 -11.01
C VAL A 94 -4.04 8.56 -11.97
N SER A 95 -4.35 7.81 -13.02
CA SER A 95 -5.11 8.25 -14.19
C SER A 95 -6.58 8.59 -13.93
N THR A 96 -7.23 7.98 -12.93
CA THR A 96 -8.66 8.21 -12.65
C THR A 96 -8.91 8.52 -11.18
N SER A 97 -9.84 9.44 -10.89
CA SER A 97 -10.26 9.78 -9.52
C SER A 97 -10.80 8.56 -8.76
N ARG A 98 -11.47 7.64 -9.46
CA ARG A 98 -11.99 6.39 -8.89
C ARG A 98 -10.87 5.47 -8.41
N LEU A 99 -9.82 5.29 -9.22
CA LEU A 99 -8.68 4.47 -8.85
C LEU A 99 -7.85 5.13 -7.73
N LEU A 100 -7.69 6.45 -7.81
CA LEU A 100 -7.03 7.24 -6.77
C LEU A 100 -7.74 7.08 -5.42
N ALA A 101 -9.08 7.19 -5.39
CA ALA A 101 -9.87 6.97 -4.18
C ALA A 101 -9.66 5.58 -3.58
N ARG A 102 -9.65 4.53 -4.42
CA ARG A 102 -9.41 3.14 -3.98
C ARG A 102 -7.99 2.94 -3.44
N LEU A 103 -6.99 3.56 -4.07
CA LEU A 103 -5.60 3.46 -3.65
C LEU A 103 -5.38 4.21 -2.32
N ILE A 104 -5.95 5.41 -2.17
CA ILE A 104 -5.96 6.14 -0.90
C ILE A 104 -6.57 5.27 0.20
N TRP A 105 -7.75 4.69 -0.06
CA TRP A 105 -8.41 3.82 0.91
C TRP A 105 -7.54 2.61 1.31
N ALA A 106 -6.92 1.95 0.32
CA ALA A 106 -6.07 0.79 0.56
C ALA A 106 -4.80 1.11 1.37
N LEU A 107 -4.34 2.36 1.41
CA LEU A 107 -3.12 2.76 2.11
C LEU A 107 -3.40 3.48 3.44
N ALA A 108 -4.53 4.19 3.57
CA ALA A 108 -4.79 5.09 4.69
C ALA A 108 -4.71 4.42 6.07
N GLU A 109 -5.14 3.16 6.18
CA GLU A 109 -5.11 2.41 7.45
C GLU A 109 -3.76 1.70 7.69
N HIS A 110 -2.81 1.80 6.77
CA HIS A 110 -1.61 0.96 6.75
C HIS A 110 -0.30 1.72 6.67
N LEU A 111 -0.36 3.04 6.47
CA LEU A 111 0.80 3.89 6.50
C LEU A 111 1.29 4.08 7.93
N ASP A 112 2.58 3.85 8.11
CA ASP A 112 3.30 4.26 9.32
C ASP A 112 3.43 5.79 9.31
N LEU A 113 2.62 6.43 10.15
CA LEU A 113 2.63 7.88 10.35
C LEU A 113 3.63 8.28 11.46
N HIS A 114 4.32 7.33 12.10
CA HIS A 114 5.37 7.68 13.06
C HIS A 114 6.54 8.35 12.34
N GLY A 115 6.99 9.46 12.92
CA GLY A 115 8.06 10.27 12.33
C GLY A 115 7.59 11.21 11.23
N LEU A 116 6.28 11.38 11.02
CA LEU A 116 5.78 12.59 10.38
C LEU A 116 6.17 13.78 11.24
N ASP A 117 6.87 14.71 10.62
CA ASP A 117 7.28 15.95 11.25
C ASP A 117 6.25 17.04 10.88
N PRO A 118 5.47 17.57 11.84
CA PRO A 118 4.52 18.64 11.56
C PRO A 118 5.20 19.91 11.02
N LEU A 119 6.52 20.05 11.15
CA LEU A 119 7.29 21.14 10.54
C LEU A 119 7.52 20.96 9.05
N LEU A 120 7.31 19.75 8.50
CA LEU A 120 7.32 19.49 7.06
C LEU A 120 5.95 19.71 6.41
N ALA A 121 5.01 20.34 7.12
CA ALA A 121 3.69 20.69 6.58
C ALA A 121 3.76 21.57 5.33
N ASP A 122 4.87 22.26 5.08
CA ASP A 122 5.09 23.05 3.86
C ASP A 122 5.84 22.28 2.74
N ASP A 123 6.35 21.06 3.00
CA ASP A 123 7.07 20.26 2.01
C ASP A 123 6.09 19.53 1.08
N PRO A 124 6.02 19.88 -0.22
CA PRO A 124 5.12 19.21 -1.16
C PRO A 124 5.47 17.74 -1.39
N GLU A 125 6.69 17.30 -1.07
CA GLU A 125 7.14 15.92 -1.18
C GLU A 125 6.85 15.10 0.09
N ASP A 126 6.34 15.73 1.15
CA ASP A 126 5.93 15.05 2.36
C ASP A 126 4.74 14.11 2.07
N PRO A 127 4.81 12.83 2.49
CA PRO A 127 3.74 11.87 2.23
C PRO A 127 2.37 12.30 2.76
N LEU A 128 2.28 12.98 3.92
CA LEU A 128 1.02 13.44 4.47
C LEU A 128 0.43 14.54 3.59
N ASN A 129 1.25 15.49 3.14
CA ASN A 129 0.81 16.54 2.22
C ASN A 129 0.31 15.98 0.89
N ILE A 130 1.01 15.01 0.32
CA ILE A 130 0.57 14.32 -0.90
C ILE A 130 -0.78 13.63 -0.68
N ILE A 131 -0.96 12.94 0.44
CA ILE A 131 -2.23 12.27 0.78
C ILE A 131 -3.36 13.30 0.93
N VAL A 132 -3.15 14.36 1.72
CA VAL A 132 -4.17 15.40 1.96
C VAL A 132 -4.57 16.10 0.67
N ALA A 133 -3.59 16.49 -0.17
CA ALA A 133 -3.86 17.12 -1.45
C ALA A 133 -4.68 16.22 -2.39
N ASN A 134 -4.38 14.91 -2.42
CA ASN A 134 -5.11 13.97 -3.27
C ASN A 134 -6.47 13.57 -2.69
N VAL A 135 -6.64 13.53 -1.36
CA VAL A 135 -7.96 13.41 -0.73
C VAL A 135 -8.84 14.60 -1.09
N HIS A 136 -8.30 15.82 -0.98
CA HIS A 136 -9.02 17.02 -1.39
C HIS A 136 -9.39 16.98 -2.88
N LYS A 137 -8.44 16.59 -3.75
CA LYS A 137 -8.70 16.37 -5.18
C LYS A 137 -9.82 15.37 -5.42
N VAL A 138 -9.84 14.23 -4.72
CA VAL A 138 -10.90 13.21 -4.87
C VAL A 138 -12.26 13.73 -4.39
N LEU A 139 -12.31 14.43 -3.26
CA LEU A 139 -13.56 14.90 -2.65
C LEU A 139 -14.15 16.13 -3.36
N PHE A 140 -13.31 17.01 -3.90
CA PHE A 140 -13.71 18.32 -4.41
C PHE A 140 -13.46 18.52 -5.92
N ASN A 141 -12.95 17.54 -6.66
CA ASN A 141 -12.92 17.62 -8.12
C ASN A 141 -14.34 17.60 -8.69
N GLY A 142 -14.78 18.76 -9.19
CA GLY A 142 -16.06 18.97 -9.86
C GLY A 142 -16.14 18.50 -11.32
N ASP A 143 -15.08 17.94 -11.89
CA ASP A 143 -15.01 17.53 -13.31
C ASP A 143 -15.32 16.05 -13.56
N SER A 144 -15.85 15.30 -12.59
CA SER A 144 -16.25 13.91 -12.80
C SER A 144 -17.72 13.85 -13.26
N PRO A 145 -18.04 13.38 -14.47
CA PRO A 145 -19.38 12.87 -14.72
C PRO A 145 -19.59 11.67 -13.78
N LEU A 146 -20.78 11.63 -13.16
CA LEU A 146 -21.25 10.49 -12.35
C LEU A 146 -21.27 9.20 -13.19
#